data_AF-A0A973SS82-F1
#
_entry.id   AF-A0A973SS82-F1
#
_cell.length_a   1.000
_cell.length_b   1.000
_cell.length_c   1.000
_cell.angle_alpha   90.00
_cell.angle_beta   90.00
_cell.angle_gamma   90.00
#
_symmetry.space_group_name_H-M   'P 1'
#
loop_
_entity.id
_entity.type
_entity.pdbx_description
1 polymer ?
#
loop_
_entity_poly.entity_id
_entity_poly.type
_entity_poly.pdbx_seq_one_letter_code
_entity_poly.pdbx_strand_id
1 'polypeptide(L)'
;LLNLMFDTALGPPVAQNPGLPWRQALTTWAEQQLRLFLDHPWMIEYSTHTRLLGPNETAHTEAALEAAAGTGLPLERRLEIAFAVNSLARGAAQVLVGVLSGRGPRWPEAVLDDPRFPGVSALIRSPMFAPDYPYDAGFAFGLGRFLDGIEQLIA
;
A
#
# COMPACT_ATOMS: atom_id res chain seq x y z
N LEU A 1 25.33 3.10 -5.01
CA LEU A 1 25.03 1.68 -4.73
C LEU A 1 23.59 1.47 -4.28
N LEU A 2 23.09 2.16 -3.24
CA LEU A 2 21.69 2.03 -2.79
C LEU A 2 20.65 2.29 -3.89
N ASN A 3 20.87 3.28 -4.76
CA ASN A 3 19.96 3.55 -5.89
C ASN A 3 19.86 2.35 -6.86
N LEU A 4 20.99 1.71 -7.18
CA LEU A 4 21.03 0.53 -8.03
C LEU A 4 20.40 -0.68 -7.32
N MET A 5 20.64 -0.84 -6.02
CA MET A 5 20.00 -1.88 -5.23
C MET A 5 18.48 -1.70 -5.21
N PHE A 6 18.00 -0.46 -5.09
CA PHE A 6 16.56 -0.15 -5.10
C PHE A 6 15.94 -0.49 -6.44
N ASP A 7 16.53 0.02 -7.53
CA ASP A 7 16.03 -0.24 -8.87
C ASP A 7 16.07 -1.75 -9.21
N THR A 8 17.10 -2.46 -8.77
CA THR A 8 17.20 -3.92 -8.96
C THR A 8 16.17 -4.68 -8.14
N ALA A 9 15.95 -4.32 -6.88
CA ALA A 9 14.99 -4.96 -5.99
C ALA A 9 13.54 -4.68 -6.41
N LEU A 10 13.28 -3.51 -7.00
CA LEU A 10 11.99 -3.20 -7.60
C LEU A 10 11.68 -4.16 -8.75
N GLY A 11 12.68 -4.43 -9.60
CA GLY A 11 12.53 -5.28 -10.78
C GLY A 11 11.58 -4.67 -11.83
N PRO A 12 11.37 -5.34 -12.97
CA PRO A 12 10.37 -4.90 -13.93
C PRO A 12 8.95 -5.07 -13.36
N PRO A 13 8.02 -4.15 -13.67
CA PRO A 13 6.64 -4.31 -13.24
C PRO A 13 6.03 -5.55 -13.88
N VAL A 14 5.15 -6.23 -13.14
CA VAL A 14 4.39 -7.35 -13.69
C VAL A 14 3.41 -6.79 -14.72
N ALA A 15 3.45 -7.33 -15.94
CA ALA A 15 2.57 -6.91 -17.02
C ALA A 15 1.10 -7.02 -16.59
N GLN A 16 0.36 -5.93 -16.75
CA GLN A 16 -1.08 -5.93 -16.52
C GLN A 16 -1.80 -6.55 -17.72
N ASN A 17 -2.90 -7.24 -17.47
CA ASN A 17 -3.73 -7.76 -18.57
C ASN A 17 -4.34 -6.58 -19.34
N PRO A 18 -4.12 -6.48 -20.65
CA PRO A 18 -4.75 -5.43 -21.46
C PRO A 18 -6.27 -5.48 -21.32
N GLY A 19 -6.89 -4.32 -21.08
CA GLY A 19 -8.35 -4.19 -20.98
C GLY A 19 -8.96 -4.50 -19.61
N LEU A 20 -8.14 -4.70 -18.56
CA LEU A 20 -8.68 -4.71 -17.19
C LEU A 20 -9.39 -3.39 -16.87
N PRO A 21 -10.54 -3.42 -16.16
CA PRO A 21 -11.14 -2.22 -15.59
C PRO A 21 -10.12 -1.49 -14.70
N TRP A 22 -10.08 -0.15 -14.79
CA TRP A 22 -9.09 0.69 -14.09
C TRP A 22 -8.99 0.37 -12.59
N ARG A 23 -10.12 0.02 -11.97
CA ARG A 23 -10.19 -0.32 -10.55
C ARG A 23 -9.45 -1.61 -10.23
N GLN A 24 -9.61 -2.63 -11.08
CA GLN A 24 -8.90 -3.90 -10.94
C GLN A 24 -7.41 -3.71 -11.27
N ALA A 25 -7.09 -2.94 -12.31
CA ALA A 25 -5.73 -2.59 -12.68
C ALA A 25 -4.96 -1.91 -11.54
N LEU A 26 -5.54 -0.87 -10.92
CA LEU A 26 -4.94 -0.20 -9.76
C LEU A 26 -4.87 -1.10 -8.54
N THR A 27 -5.86 -1.98 -8.32
CA THR A 27 -5.83 -2.93 -7.19
C THR A 27 -4.65 -3.89 -7.33
N THR A 28 -4.52 -4.53 -8.49
CA THR A 28 -3.40 -5.44 -8.79
C THR A 28 -2.06 -4.75 -8.66
N TRP A 29 -1.94 -3.51 -9.17
CA TRP A 29 -0.71 -2.73 -9.03
C TRP A 29 -0.41 -2.41 -7.54
N ALA A 30 -1.41 -2.00 -6.77
CA ALA A 30 -1.24 -1.68 -5.35
C ALA A 30 -0.78 -2.90 -4.52
N GLU A 31 -1.33 -4.08 -4.82
CA GLU A 31 -0.93 -5.35 -4.18
C GLU A 31 0.53 -5.71 -4.51
N GLN A 32 0.97 -5.47 -5.75
CA GLN A 32 2.38 -5.65 -6.14
C GLN A 32 3.30 -4.69 -5.36
N GLN A 33 2.91 -3.42 -5.23
CA GLN A 33 3.67 -2.45 -4.44
C GLN A 33 3.76 -2.87 -2.96
N LEU A 34 2.65 -3.32 -2.37
CA LEU A 34 2.65 -3.85 -1.00
C LEU A 34 3.61 -5.02 -0.87
N ARG A 35 3.54 -5.98 -1.81
CA ARG A 35 4.39 -7.17 -1.81
C ARG A 35 5.86 -6.82 -1.89
N LEU A 36 6.24 -5.89 -2.77
CA LEU A 36 7.62 -5.40 -2.90
C LEU A 36 8.15 -4.83 -1.57
N PHE A 37 7.36 -4.02 -0.87
CA PHE A 37 7.77 -3.50 0.45
C PHE A 37 7.84 -4.58 1.52
N LEU A 38 6.99 -5.60 1.49
CA LEU A 38 7.05 -6.72 2.42
C LEU A 38 8.26 -7.62 2.18
N ASP A 39 8.59 -7.90 0.92
CA ASP A 39 9.74 -8.72 0.53
C ASP A 39 11.08 -7.96 0.71
N HIS A 40 11.04 -6.63 0.61
CA HIS A 40 12.21 -5.75 0.76
C HIS A 40 11.94 -4.58 1.73
N PRO A 41 11.80 -4.83 3.06
CA PRO A 41 11.41 -3.78 4.03
C PRO A 41 12.32 -2.55 4.06
N TRP A 42 13.61 -2.71 3.75
CA TRP A 42 14.57 -1.61 3.67
C TRP A 42 14.20 -0.55 2.61
N MET A 43 13.39 -0.92 1.60
CA MET A 43 12.91 0.00 0.57
C MET A 43 11.93 1.04 1.10
N ILE A 44 11.22 0.76 2.20
CA ILE A 44 10.23 1.68 2.78
C ILE A 44 10.90 3.02 3.11
N GLU A 45 12.02 2.99 3.84
CA GLU A 45 12.77 4.19 4.21
C GLU A 45 13.48 4.83 3.02
N TYR A 46 14.01 4.01 2.10
CA TYR A 46 14.76 4.53 0.96
C TYR A 46 13.86 5.21 -0.09
N SER A 47 12.60 4.76 -0.24
CA SER A 47 11.69 5.23 -1.29
C SER A 47 11.40 6.73 -1.26
N THR A 48 11.56 7.40 -0.12
CA THR A 48 11.33 8.85 0.04
C THR A 48 12.58 9.70 -0.15
N HIS A 49 13.73 9.09 -0.44
CA HIS A 49 14.97 9.83 -0.68
C HIS A 49 15.00 10.43 -2.08
N THR A 50 15.54 11.65 -2.18
CA THR A 50 15.88 12.27 -3.46
C THR A 50 16.92 11.40 -4.18
N ARG A 51 16.55 10.84 -5.33
CA ARG A 51 17.43 10.02 -6.16
C ARG A 51 17.07 10.15 -7.63
N LEU A 52 18.00 9.73 -8.49
CA LEU A 52 17.72 9.57 -9.91
C LEU A 52 16.95 8.27 -10.11
N LEU A 53 15.78 8.36 -10.74
CA LEU A 53 14.94 7.22 -11.08
C LEU A 53 15.70 6.30 -12.04
N GLY A 54 15.77 5.02 -11.71
CA GLY A 54 16.34 4.00 -12.59
C GLY A 54 15.33 3.50 -13.62
N PRO A 55 15.75 2.58 -14.52
CA PRO A 55 14.89 2.03 -15.56
C PRO A 55 13.67 1.28 -15.01
N ASN A 56 13.83 0.49 -13.95
CA ASN A 56 12.72 -0.25 -13.36
C ASN A 56 11.75 0.70 -12.66
N GLU A 57 12.27 1.70 -11.94
CA GLU A 57 11.42 2.70 -11.29
C GLU A 57 10.63 3.54 -12.30
N THR A 58 11.24 3.86 -13.43
CA THR A 58 10.59 4.53 -14.56
C THR A 58 9.51 3.63 -15.17
N ALA A 59 9.79 2.33 -15.37
CA ALA A 59 8.81 1.37 -15.88
C ALA A 59 7.62 1.18 -14.92
N HIS A 60 7.85 1.14 -13.60
CA HIS A 60 6.79 1.10 -12.60
C HIS A 60 5.91 2.35 -12.64
N THR A 61 6.50 3.52 -12.89
CA THR A 61 5.75 4.76 -13.06
C THR A 61 4.82 4.65 -14.27
N GLU A 62 5.30 4.12 -15.38
CA GLU A 62 4.48 4.00 -16.58
C GLU A 62 3.37 2.94 -16.43
N ALA A 63 3.67 1.80 -15.80
CA ALA A 63 2.66 0.79 -15.46
C ALA A 63 1.55 1.37 -14.56
N ALA A 64 1.88 2.30 -13.65
CA ALA A 64 0.90 2.95 -12.78
C ALA A 64 -0.01 3.92 -13.56
N LEU A 65 0.56 4.66 -14.52
CA LEU A 65 -0.18 5.55 -15.40
C LEU A 65 -1.11 4.78 -16.33
N GLU A 66 -0.67 3.63 -16.84
CA GLU A 66 -1.49 2.70 -17.62
C GLU A 66 -2.63 2.10 -16.76
N ALA A 67 -2.36 1.70 -15.53
CA ALA A 67 -3.37 1.16 -14.62
C ALA A 67 -4.50 2.17 -14.35
N ALA A 68 -4.15 3.45 -14.22
CA ALA A 68 -5.09 4.55 -14.05
C ALA A 68 -5.71 5.06 -15.35
N ALA A 69 -5.32 4.54 -16.53
CA ALA A 69 -5.72 5.11 -17.81
C ALA A 69 -7.24 5.04 -18.05
N GLY A 70 -7.88 3.97 -17.60
CA GLY A 70 -9.34 3.78 -17.73
C GLY A 70 -10.20 4.71 -16.86
N THR A 71 -9.59 5.55 -16.00
CA THR A 71 -10.31 6.60 -15.25
C THR A 71 -10.73 7.78 -16.13
N GLY A 72 -10.13 7.95 -17.31
CA GLY A 72 -10.36 9.11 -18.19
C GLY A 72 -9.75 10.43 -17.69
N LEU A 73 -9.11 10.45 -16.52
CA LEU A 73 -8.51 11.65 -15.94
C LEU A 73 -7.23 12.10 -16.70
N PRO A 74 -6.81 13.37 -16.57
CA PRO A 74 -5.52 13.85 -17.07
C PRO A 74 -4.32 13.11 -16.46
N LEU A 75 -3.18 13.12 -17.15
CA LEU A 75 -1.99 12.35 -16.76
C LEU A 75 -1.49 12.73 -15.36
N GLU A 76 -1.57 14.01 -15.01
CA GLU A 76 -1.17 14.55 -13.71
C GLU A 76 -2.01 13.93 -12.59
N ARG A 77 -3.32 13.80 -12.80
CA ARG A 77 -4.23 13.16 -11.84
C ARG A 77 -3.98 11.67 -11.73
N ARG A 78 -3.67 10.99 -12.83
CA ARG A 78 -3.27 9.57 -12.81
C ARG A 78 -2.00 9.35 -11.99
N LEU A 79 -1.01 10.25 -12.13
CA LEU A 79 0.21 10.19 -11.34
C LEU A 79 -0.05 10.44 -9.85
N GLU A 80 -0.88 11.42 -9.51
CA GLU A 80 -1.29 11.68 -8.12
C GLU A 80 -2.01 10.48 -7.50
N ILE A 81 -2.89 9.82 -8.26
CA ILE A 81 -3.55 8.57 -7.87
C ILE A 81 -2.50 7.48 -7.59
N ALA A 82 -1.55 7.29 -8.51
CA ALA A 82 -0.47 6.31 -8.34
C ALA A 82 0.36 6.59 -7.08
N PHE A 83 0.72 7.84 -6.81
CA PHE A 83 1.45 8.23 -5.61
C PHE A 83 0.66 7.98 -4.32
N ALA A 84 -0.65 8.26 -4.32
CA ALA A 84 -1.51 7.99 -3.18
C ALA A 84 -1.62 6.48 -2.90
N VAL A 85 -1.85 5.68 -3.94
CA VAL A 85 -1.93 4.21 -3.84
C VAL A 85 -0.60 3.61 -3.35
N ASN A 86 0.54 4.03 -3.92
CA ASN A 86 1.86 3.58 -3.47
C ASN A 86 2.16 3.99 -2.02
N SER A 87 1.68 5.17 -1.60
CA SER A 87 1.84 5.62 -0.22
C SER A 87 1.00 4.82 0.77
N LEU A 88 -0.22 4.44 0.37
CA LEU A 88 -1.04 3.52 1.14
C LEU A 88 -0.37 2.15 1.28
N ALA A 89 0.16 1.59 0.19
CA ALA A 89 0.88 0.32 0.20
C ALA A 89 2.13 0.37 1.10
N ARG A 90 2.93 1.43 0.98
CA ARG A 90 4.12 1.66 1.83
C ARG A 90 3.77 1.79 3.31
N GLY A 91 2.74 2.57 3.64
CA GLY A 91 2.28 2.76 5.02
C GLY A 91 1.75 1.46 5.64
N ALA A 92 0.97 0.69 4.86
CA ALA A 92 0.52 -0.63 5.29
C ALA A 92 1.70 -1.59 5.52
N ALA A 93 2.64 -1.66 4.58
CA ALA A 93 3.84 -2.50 4.71
C ALA A 93 4.64 -2.15 5.96
N GLN A 94 4.80 -0.86 6.28
CA GLN A 94 5.53 -0.42 7.48
C GLN A 94 4.91 -0.98 8.76
N VAL A 95 3.59 -0.95 8.88
CA VAL A 95 2.86 -1.54 10.02
C VAL A 95 3.03 -3.06 10.03
N LEU A 96 2.82 -3.71 8.89
CA LEU A 96 2.85 -5.16 8.76
C LEU A 96 4.23 -5.76 9.05
N VAL A 97 5.30 -5.15 8.54
CA VAL A 97 6.67 -5.57 8.86
C VAL A 97 6.91 -5.54 10.38
N GLY A 98 6.42 -4.51 11.07
CA GLY A 98 6.49 -4.42 12.53
C GLY A 98 5.75 -5.57 13.21
N VAL A 99 4.48 -5.79 12.84
CA VAL A 99 3.61 -6.83 13.41
C VAL A 99 4.19 -8.23 13.16
N LEU A 100 4.53 -8.55 11.91
CA LEU A 100 5.06 -9.86 11.49
C LEU A 100 6.42 -10.16 12.14
N SER A 101 7.21 -9.13 12.43
CA SER A 101 8.49 -9.28 13.16
C SER A 101 8.33 -9.35 14.69
N GLY A 102 7.10 -9.32 15.21
CA GLY A 102 6.82 -9.28 16.65
C GLY A 102 7.14 -7.93 17.33
N ARG A 103 7.50 -6.90 16.56
CA ARG A 103 7.84 -5.53 17.02
C ARG A 103 6.68 -4.54 16.89
N GLY A 104 5.48 -5.03 16.55
CA GLY A 104 4.29 -4.20 16.41
C GLY A 104 3.88 -3.55 17.75
N PRO A 105 3.15 -2.42 17.69
CA PRO A 105 2.67 -1.76 18.89
C PRO A 105 1.79 -2.69 19.72
N ARG A 106 1.92 -2.61 21.05
CA ARG A 106 1.11 -3.36 22.01
C ARG A 106 0.60 -2.41 23.08
N TRP A 107 -0.66 -2.56 23.47
CA TRP A 107 -1.20 -1.87 24.64
C TRP A 107 -0.82 -2.64 25.91
N PRO A 108 -0.52 -1.93 27.01
CA PRO A 108 -0.33 -2.59 28.29
C PRO A 108 -1.66 -3.18 28.78
N GLU A 109 -1.60 -4.27 29.54
CA GLU A 109 -2.79 -4.97 30.05
C GLU A 109 -3.71 -4.05 30.85
N ALA A 110 -3.15 -3.03 31.52
CA ALA A 110 -3.90 -2.04 32.29
C ALA A 110 -4.88 -1.19 31.45
N VAL A 111 -4.79 -1.20 30.12
CA VAL A 111 -5.75 -0.54 29.22
C VAL A 111 -7.01 -1.39 28.99
N LEU A 112 -6.92 -2.70 29.24
CA LEU A 112 -8.07 -3.60 29.16
C LEU A 112 -9.05 -3.27 30.29
N ASP A 113 -10.31 -3.03 29.93
CA ASP A 113 -11.38 -2.65 30.85
C ASP A 113 -11.19 -1.31 31.58
N ASP A 114 -10.23 -0.50 31.14
CA ASP A 114 -10.11 0.86 31.62
C ASP A 114 -11.23 1.73 31.03
N PRO A 115 -12.12 2.32 31.86
CA PRO A 115 -13.25 3.12 31.39
C PRO A 115 -12.80 4.40 30.66
N ARG A 116 -11.53 4.80 30.74
CA ARG A 116 -10.96 5.92 29.97
C ARG A 116 -10.75 5.58 28.49
N PHE A 117 -10.62 4.28 28.16
CA PHE A 117 -10.30 3.82 26.80
C PHE A 117 -11.31 2.78 26.28
N PRO A 118 -12.62 3.08 26.27
CA PRO A 118 -13.64 2.10 25.91
C PRO A 118 -13.49 1.61 24.47
N GLY A 119 -13.10 2.48 23.54
CA GLY A 119 -12.85 2.11 22.14
C GLY A 119 -11.66 1.16 21.98
N VAL A 120 -10.57 1.37 22.73
CA VAL A 120 -9.39 0.49 22.69
C VAL A 120 -9.71 -0.85 23.34
N SER A 121 -10.44 -0.85 24.45
CA SER A 121 -10.92 -2.08 25.09
C SER A 121 -11.80 -2.91 24.15
N ALA A 122 -12.72 -2.28 23.43
CA ALA A 122 -13.55 -2.96 22.43
C ALA A 122 -12.71 -3.46 21.24
N LEU A 123 -11.74 -2.66 20.79
CA LEU A 123 -10.84 -2.99 19.69
C LEU A 123 -9.98 -4.23 20.00
N ILE A 124 -9.37 -4.31 21.19
CA ILE A 124 -8.54 -5.45 21.58
C ILE A 124 -9.36 -6.76 21.63
N ARG A 125 -10.66 -6.68 21.95
CA ARG A 125 -11.58 -7.83 21.94
C ARG A 125 -12.16 -8.14 20.57
N SER A 126 -11.90 -7.31 19.57
CA SER A 126 -12.49 -7.48 18.25
C SER A 126 -11.83 -8.64 17.47
N PRO A 127 -12.52 -9.20 16.46
CA PRO A 127 -11.94 -10.22 15.59
C PRO A 127 -10.66 -9.79 14.86
N MET A 128 -10.34 -8.49 14.80
CA MET A 128 -9.12 -7.96 14.20
C MET A 128 -7.83 -8.51 14.83
N PHE A 129 -7.90 -8.96 16.09
CA PHE A 129 -6.77 -9.57 16.80
C PHE A 129 -6.85 -11.10 16.88
N ALA A 130 -7.82 -11.72 16.19
CA ALA A 130 -7.89 -13.17 16.09
C ALA A 130 -6.70 -13.71 15.26
N PRO A 131 -6.16 -14.90 15.56
CA PRO A 131 -4.99 -15.45 14.87
C PRO A 131 -5.16 -15.65 13.35
N ASP A 132 -6.41 -15.79 12.88
CA ASP A 132 -6.80 -16.01 11.49
C ASP A 132 -7.24 -14.73 10.76
N TYR A 133 -7.18 -13.57 11.43
CA TYR A 133 -7.52 -12.30 10.78
C TYR A 133 -6.52 -11.99 9.66
N PRO A 134 -6.98 -11.67 8.42
CA PRO A 134 -6.07 -11.40 7.31
C PRO A 134 -5.19 -10.20 7.63
N TYR A 135 -3.87 -10.41 7.58
CA TYR A 135 -2.91 -9.38 8.00
C TYR A 135 -3.02 -8.12 7.12
N ASP A 136 -3.36 -8.26 5.85
CA ASP A 136 -3.50 -7.17 4.87
C ASP A 136 -4.92 -6.57 4.80
N ALA A 137 -5.87 -7.01 5.64
CA ALA A 137 -7.25 -6.53 5.60
C ALA A 137 -7.37 -5.00 5.72
N GLY A 138 -6.51 -4.38 6.53
CA GLY A 138 -6.47 -2.91 6.67
C GLY A 138 -6.06 -2.20 5.38
N PHE A 139 -5.12 -2.78 4.62
CA PHE A 139 -4.71 -2.26 3.32
C PHE A 139 -5.84 -2.40 2.30
N ALA A 140 -6.44 -3.59 2.19
CA ALA A 140 -7.55 -3.84 1.27
C ALA A 140 -8.76 -2.90 1.55
N PHE A 141 -9.09 -2.68 2.83
CA PHE A 141 -10.12 -1.73 3.21
C PHE A 141 -9.78 -0.29 2.79
N GLY A 142 -8.58 0.19 3.12
CA GLY A 142 -8.14 1.54 2.80
C GLY A 142 -8.09 1.79 1.28
N LEU A 143 -7.59 0.81 0.53
CA LEU A 143 -7.49 0.88 -0.92
C LEU A 143 -8.89 0.92 -1.53
N GLY A 144 -9.79 0.06 -1.07
CA GLY A 144 -11.19 0.05 -1.51
C GLY A 144 -11.87 1.41 -1.32
N ARG A 145 -11.69 2.06 -0.17
CA ARG A 145 -12.25 3.40 0.12
C ARG A 145 -11.62 4.49 -0.74
N PHE A 146 -10.31 4.42 -0.97
CA PHE A 146 -9.64 5.37 -1.84
C PHE A 146 -10.14 5.27 -3.29
N LEU A 147 -10.25 4.05 -3.82
CA LEU A 147 -10.77 3.82 -5.18
C LEU A 147 -12.27 4.20 -5.29
N ASP A 148 -13.08 3.98 -4.26
CA ASP A 148 -14.47 4.50 -4.22
C ASP A 148 -14.52 6.01 -4.36
N GLY A 149 -13.60 6.75 -3.71
CA GLY A 149 -13.51 8.19 -3.84
C GLY A 149 -13.15 8.66 -5.25
N ILE A 150 -12.31 7.90 -5.97
CA ILE A 150 -11.99 8.17 -7.37
C ILE A 150 -13.21 7.90 -8.25
N GLU A 151 -13.92 6.79 -8.03
CA GLU A 151 -15.16 6.46 -8.76
C GLU A 151 -16.17 7.61 -8.65
N GLN A 152 -16.36 8.17 -7.44
CA GLN A 152 -17.25 9.32 -7.23
C GLN A 152 -16.78 10.61 -7.92
N LEU A 153 -15.47 10.77 -8.13
CA LEU A 153 -14.91 11.93 -8.82
C LEU A 153 -15.14 11.87 -10.34
N ILE A 154 -15.20 10.66 -10.91
CA ILE A 154 -15.34 10.44 -12.37
C ILE A 154 -16.78 10.19 -12.83
N ALA A 155 -17.69 9.87 -11.90
CA ALA A 155 -19.13 9.69 -12.14
C ALA A 155 -19.86 11.02 -12.36
#